data_AF-A0A0B1S6R4-F1
#
_entry.id   AF-A0A0B1S6R4-F1
#
_cell.length_a   1.000
_cell.length_b   1.000
_cell.length_c   1.000
_cell.angle_alpha   90.00
_cell.angle_beta   90.00
_cell.angle_gamma   90.00
#
_symmetry.space_group_name_H-M   'P 1'
#
loop_
_entity.id
_entity.type
_entity.pdbx_description
1 polymer ?
#
loop_
_entity_poly.entity_id
_entity_poly.type
_entity_poly.pdbx_seq_one_letter_code
_entity_poly.pdbx_strand_id
1 'polypeptide(L)' 'MFRANHVGTPITSFTQMAWATSNRLGCSIARCASDIVAVCRYLEKGNIVEKNVYVPGNTCASCRNNCVSSLGLCI' A
#
# COMPACT_ATOMS: atom_id res chain seq x y z
N MET A 1 12.50 2.21 -1.62
CA MET A 1 12.64 0.78 -1.99
C MET A 1 12.38 -0.10 -0.78
N PHE A 2 11.65 -1.21 -0.95
CA PHE A 2 11.45 -2.22 0.08
C PHE A 2 12.59 -3.26 0.01
N ARG A 3 13.29 -3.49 1.13
CA ARG A 3 14.52 -4.29 1.21
C ARG A 3 14.33 -5.51 2.12
N ALA A 4 15.23 -6.48 2.03
CA ALA A 4 15.18 -7.70 2.83
C ALA A 4 15.12 -7.44 4.35
N ASN A 5 15.84 -6.45 4.86
CA ASN A 5 15.84 -6.07 6.27
C ASN A 5 14.50 -5.48 6.77
N HIS A 6 13.58 -5.13 5.86
CA HIS A 6 12.25 -4.65 6.22
C HIS A 6 11.24 -5.79 6.45
N VAL A 7 11.52 -7.00 5.95
CA VAL A 7 10.60 -8.15 6.06
C VAL A 7 10.37 -8.48 7.53
N GLY A 8 9.10 -8.57 7.93
CA GLY A 8 8.70 -8.87 9.31
C GLY A 8 8.86 -7.72 10.30
N THR A 9 9.25 -6.52 9.85
CA THR A 9 9.37 -5.34 10.71
C THR A 9 8.12 -4.45 10.61
N PRO A 10 7.89 -3.51 11.56
CA PRO A 10 6.69 -2.67 11.57
C PRO A 10 6.45 -1.84 10.31
N ILE A 11 7.50 -1.54 9.52
CA ILE A 11 7.39 -0.75 8.29
C ILE A 11 6.54 -1.45 7.20
N THR A 12 6.41 -2.77 7.27
CA THR A 12 5.67 -3.59 6.28
C THR A 12 4.22 -3.14 6.11
N SER A 13 3.56 -2.76 7.20
CA SER A 13 2.18 -2.27 7.17
C SER A 13 2.07 -0.95 6.40
N PHE A 14 2.98 -0.02 6.67
CA PHE A 14 3.03 1.27 5.97
C PHE A 14 3.33 1.10 4.48
N THR A 15 4.34 0.31 4.13
CA THR A 15 4.75 0.15 2.73
C THR A 15 3.71 -0.58 1.90
N GLN A 16 2.91 -1.47 2.48
CA GLN A 16 1.78 -2.07 1.78
C GLN A 16 0.64 -1.06 1.54
N MET A 17 0.34 -0.19 2.51
CA MET A 17 -0.65 0.88 2.32
C MET A 17 -0.23 1.87 1.23
N ALA A 18 1.04 2.23 1.18
CA ALA A 18 1.58 3.20 0.22
C ALA A 18 1.97 2.58 -1.14
N TRP A 19 1.73 1.28 -1.35
CA TRP A 19 2.18 0.58 -2.55
C TRP A 19 1.41 1.05 -3.78
N ALA A 20 2.09 1.70 -4.73
CA ALA A 20 1.45 2.46 -5.81
C ALA A 20 0.50 1.65 -6.71
N THR A 21 0.74 0.34 -6.86
CA THR A 21 -0.11 -0.55 -7.66
C THR A 21 -1.25 -1.18 -6.87
N SER A 22 -1.29 -1.02 -5.54
CA SER A 22 -2.35 -1.57 -4.68
C SER A 22 -3.54 -0.63 -4.61
N ASN A 23 -4.46 -0.78 -5.57
CA ASN A 23 -5.65 0.07 -5.71
C ASN A 23 -6.96 -0.53 -5.16
N ARG A 24 -6.91 -1.78 -4.66
CA ARG A 24 -8.07 -2.51 -4.13
C ARG A 24 -7.69 -3.17 -2.82
N LEU A 25 -8.52 -2.95 -1.82
CA LEU A 25 -8.38 -3.55 -0.51
C LEU A 25 -9.75 -3.92 0.07
N GLY A 26 -9.76 -4.90 0.94
CA GLY A 26 -10.91 -5.26 1.78
C GLY A 26 -10.45 -5.37 3.22
N CYS A 27 -11.21 -4.80 4.14
CA CYS A 27 -10.92 -4.85 5.56
C CYS A 27 -12.06 -5.54 6.33
N SER A 28 -11.71 -6.16 7.44
CA SER A 28 -12.65 -6.70 8.40
C SER A 28 -12.18 -6.35 9.82
N ILE A 29 -13.14 -6.15 10.71
CA ILE A 29 -12.91 -5.88 12.13
C ILE A 29 -13.69 -6.94 12.90
N ALA A 30 -13.02 -7.64 13.80
CA ALA A 30 -13.61 -8.68 14.62
C ALA A 30 -13.16 -8.55 16.09
N ARG A 31 -14.02 -8.96 17.01
CA ARG A 31 -13.65 -9.10 18.42
C ARG A 31 -13.07 -10.49 18.66
N CYS A 32 -11.83 -10.54 19.13
CA CYS A 32 -11.12 -11.78 19.48
C CYS A 32 -10.87 -11.76 21.00
N ALA A 33 -11.70 -12.45 21.77
CA ALA A 33 -11.70 -12.40 23.23
C ALA A 33 -11.83 -10.95 23.76
N SER A 34 -10.80 -10.40 24.41
CA SER A 34 -10.75 -9.01 24.90
C SER A 34 -10.41 -8.00 23.81
N ASP A 35 -9.80 -8.44 22.71
CA ASP A 35 -9.16 -7.56 21.74
C ASP A 35 -10.08 -7.28 20.55
N ILE A 36 -9.90 -6.11 19.95
CA ILE A 36 -10.48 -5.77 18.65
C ILE A 36 -9.36 -5.91 17.63
N VAL A 37 -9.55 -6.82 16.67
CA VAL A 37 -8.58 -7.11 15.62
C VAL A 37 -9.11 -6.55 14.31
N ALA A 38 -8.32 -5.67 13.69
CA ALA A 38 -8.58 -5.14 12.35
C ALA A 38 -7.59 -5.75 11.35
N VAL A 39 -8.09 -6.31 10.25
CA VAL A 39 -7.27 -6.91 9.20
C VAL A 39 -7.70 -6.34 7.86
N CYS A 40 -6.74 -5.85 7.08
CA CYS A 40 -6.93 -5.46 5.68
C CYS A 40 -6.11 -6.36 4.76
N ARG A 41 -6.71 -6.78 3.66
CA ARG A 41 -6.04 -7.50 2.57
C ARG A 41 -6.05 -6.63 1.32
N TYR A 42 -4.94 -6.64 0.60
CA TYR A 42 -4.75 -5.94 -0.66
C TYR A 42 -4.80 -6.96 -1.78
N LEU A 43 -5.49 -6.66 -2.87
CA LEU A 43 -5.56 -7.57 -3.99
C LEU A 43 -4.20 -7.65 -4.69
N GLU A 44 -3.65 -6.50 -5.07
CA GLU A 44 -2.27 -6.43 -5.56
C GLU A 44 -1.33 -6.41 -4.36
N LYS A 45 -0.46 -7.41 -4.31
CA LYS A 45 0.54 -7.57 -3.26
C LYS A 45 1.63 -6.50 -3.39
N GLY A 46 1.89 -5.81 -2.28
CA GLY A 46 3.05 -4.94 -2.12
C GLY A 46 4.23 -5.65 -1.44
N ASN A 47 5.15 -4.87 -0.86
CA ASN A 47 6.28 -5.37 -0.09
C ASN A 47 7.13 -6.42 -0.82
N ILE A 48 7.29 -6.24 -2.13
CA ILE A 48 8.15 -7.10 -2.94
C ILE A 48 9.58 -6.62 -2.71
N VAL A 49 10.45 -7.54 -2.27
CA VAL A 49 11.86 -7.26 -1.98
C VAL A 49 12.56 -6.74 -3.25
N GLU A 50 13.39 -5.71 -3.09
CA GLU A 50 14.06 -4.95 -4.15
C GLU A 50 13.12 -4.25 -5.15
N LYS A 51 11.86 -4.00 -4.77
CA LYS A 51 10.93 -3.15 -5.53
C LYS A 51 10.67 -1.83 -4.82
N ASN A 52 10.37 -0.81 -5.60
CA ASN A 52 9.97 0.50 -5.08
C ASN A 52 8.52 0.47 -4.63
N VAL A 53 8.24 1.14 -3.51
CA VAL A 53 6.88 1.31 -2.97
C VAL A 53 6.04 2.16 -3.93
N TYR A 54 6.63 3.22 -4.45
CA TYR A 54 6.11 4.06 -5.53
C TYR A 54 7.28 4.56 -6.37
N VAL A 55 7.01 4.99 -7.61
CA VAL A 55 8.01 5.62 -8.47
C VAL A 55 8.06 7.11 -8.13
N PRO A 56 9.21 7.67 -7.72
CA PRO A 56 9.33 9.12 -7.49
C PRO A 56 9.14 9.91 -8.79
N GLY A 57 8.46 11.05 -8.71
CA GLY A 57 8.22 11.93 -9.85
C GLY A 57 7.20 13.01 -9.54
N ASN A 58 6.90 13.85 -10.52
CA ASN A 58 5.84 14.85 -10.41
C ASN A 58 4.48 14.16 -10.22
N THR A 59 3.59 14.79 -9.46
CA THR A 59 2.22 14.33 -9.26
C THR A 59 1.55 14.03 -10.61
N CYS A 60 0.86 12.89 -10.71
CA CYS A 60 0.18 12.41 -11.92
C CYS A 60 1.07 12.00 -13.11
N ALA A 61 2.39 12.22 -13.08
CA ALA A 61 3.24 12.06 -14.27
C ALA A 61 3.31 10.62 -14.81
N SER A 62 2.92 9.63 -14.00
CA SER A 62 2.91 8.21 -14.39
C SER A 62 1.50 7.58 -14.36
N CYS A 63 0.43 8.37 -14.32
CA CYS A 63 -0.92 7.82 -14.43
C CYS A 63 -1.20 7.37 -15.86
N ARG A 64 -1.82 6.19 -16.02
CA ARG A 64 -2.19 5.65 -17.34
C ARG A 64 -3.44 6.31 -17.93
N ASN A 65 -4.42 6.59 -17.07
CA ASN A 65 -5.72 7.12 -17.44
C ASN A 65 -5.91 8.50 -16.81
N ASN A 66 -6.79 8.61 -15.81
CA ASN A 66 -7.14 9.86 -15.17
C ASN A 66 -6.29 10.09 -13.92
N CYS A 67 -6.17 11.36 -13.53
CA CYS A 67 -5.56 11.75 -12.27
C CYS A 67 -6.38 12.87 -11.60
N VAL A 68 -6.48 12.79 -10.29
CA VAL A 68 -7.01 13.87 -9.46
C VAL A 68 -5.81 14.62 -8.86
N SER A 69 -5.30 15.63 -9.56
CA SER A 69 -4.05 16.32 -9.21
C SER A 69 -4.06 16.97 -7.83
N SER A 70 -5.22 17.40 -7.33
CA SER A 70 -5.37 17.93 -5.98
C SER A 70 -5.18 16.88 -4.88
N LEU A 71 -5.37 15.59 -5.20
CA LEU A 71 -5.18 14.45 -4.29
C LEU A 71 -3.89 13.68 -4.58
N GLY A 72 -3.31 13.86 -5.78
CA GLY A 72 -2.16 13.10 -6.25
C GLY A 72 -2.44 11.62 -6.49
N LEU A 73 -3.67 11.27 -6.87
CA LEU A 73 -4.12 9.90 -7.09
C LEU A 73 -4.49 9.63 -8.54
N CYS A 74 -4.04 8.49 -9.08
CA CYS A 74 -4.50 7.95 -10.35
C CYS A 74 -5.82 7.19 -10.18
N ILE A 75 -6.76 7.33 -11.11
CA ILE A 75 -8.06 6.64 -11.12
C ILE A 75 -8.38 6.04 -12.49
#